data_AF-A0A3D0IHH5-F1
#
_entry.id   AF-A0A3D0IHH5-F1
#
_cell.length_a   1.000
_cell.length_b   1.000
_cell.length_c   1.000
_cell.angle_alpha   90.00
_cell.angle_beta   90.00
_cell.angle_gamma   90.00
#
_symmetry.space_group_name_H-M   'P 1'
#
loop_
_entity.id
_entity.type
_entity.pdbx_description
1 polymer ?
#
loop_
_entity_poly.entity_id
_entity_poly.type
_entity_poly.pdbx_seq_one_letter_code
_entity_poly.pdbx_strand_id
1 'polypeptide(L)'
;MEEIYQSSEVVLRYIVEFSTLLLELFGICILVFSAIKSFVFWIRRDDSIRLQLAQGIALALEFKLGGEVLRTVVVREWAELGILGAIILLRATLTFLIHWEIKNEKKALAPKLAKKAEAEKKEPDKEPDKEPVNE
;
A
#
# COMPACT_ATOMS: atom_id res chain seq x y z
N MET A 1 29.36 -34.49 22.79
CA MET A 1 29.45 -33.09 22.31
C MET A 1 28.61 -32.92 21.04
N GLU A 2 28.72 -33.80 20.04
CA GLU A 2 27.80 -33.81 18.87
C GLU A 2 26.31 -33.83 19.24
N GLU A 3 25.86 -34.71 20.15
CA GLU A 3 24.43 -34.86 20.47
C GLU A 3 23.80 -33.58 21.07
N ILE A 4 24.57 -32.85 21.88
CA ILE A 4 24.15 -31.59 22.49
C ILE A 4 24.05 -30.49 21.43
N TYR A 5 24.98 -30.47 20.47
CA TYR A 5 24.97 -29.52 19.36
C TYR A 5 23.78 -29.77 18.44
N GLN A 6 23.54 -31.02 18.04
CA GLN A 6 22.39 -31.37 17.18
C GLN A 6 21.05 -31.07 17.85
N SER A 7 20.91 -31.38 19.15
CA SER A 7 19.69 -31.07 19.89
C SER A 7 19.45 -29.56 19.96
N SER A 8 20.51 -28.77 20.14
CA SER A 8 20.42 -27.30 20.20
C SER A 8 20.01 -26.69 18.85
N GLU A 9 20.52 -27.22 17.74
CA GLU A 9 20.18 -26.75 16.39
C GLU A 9 18.70 -26.99 16.07
N VAL A 10 18.18 -28.18 16.40
CA VAL A 10 16.77 -28.53 16.18
C VAL A 10 15.85 -27.61 16.98
N VAL A 11 16.17 -27.39 18.25
CA VAL A 11 15.40 -26.47 19.11
C VAL A 11 15.40 -25.05 18.55
N LEU A 12 16.55 -24.56 18.08
CA LEU A 12 16.68 -23.23 17.49
C LEU A 12 15.85 -23.10 16.21
N ARG A 13 15.89 -24.10 15.32
CA ARG A 13 15.05 -24.15 14.11
C ARG A 13 13.56 -24.05 14.44
N TYR A 14 13.07 -24.86 15.37
CA TYR A 14 11.66 -24.82 15.78
C TYR A 14 11.26 -23.46 16.36
N ILE A 15 12.10 -22.87 17.22
CA ILE A 15 11.82 -21.56 17.81
C ILE A 15 11.71 -20.49 16.72
N VAL A 16 12.63 -20.50 15.75
CA VAL A 16 12.65 -19.50 14.69
C VAL A 16 11.50 -19.69 13.71
N GLU A 17 11.22 -20.92 13.29
CA GLU A 17 10.05 -21.20 12.44
C GLU A 17 8.75 -20.74 13.09
N PHE A 18 8.58 -21.06 14.37
CA PHE A 18 7.42 -20.63 15.15
C PHE A 18 7.34 -19.11 15.27
N SER A 19 8.48 -18.45 15.56
CA SER A 19 8.55 -17.00 15.68
C SER A 19 8.29 -16.29 14.36
N THR A 20 8.84 -16.79 13.24
CA THR A 20 8.55 -16.27 11.89
C THR A 20 7.06 -16.38 11.59
N LEU A 21 6.43 -17.53 11.86
CA LEU A 21 5.01 -17.73 11.63
C LEU A 21 4.15 -16.76 12.45
N LEU A 22 4.51 -16.51 13.72
CA LEU A 22 3.83 -15.53 14.55
C LEU A 22 3.98 -14.10 14.01
N LEU A 23 5.19 -13.69 13.61
CA LEU A 23 5.44 -12.35 13.07
C LEU A 23 4.67 -12.13 11.75
N GLU A 24 4.65 -13.13 10.87
CA GLU A 24 3.85 -13.07 9.66
C GLU A 24 2.35 -12.97 9.96
N LEU A 25 1.85 -13.74 10.93
CA LEU A 25 0.46 -13.69 11.36
C LEU A 25 0.09 -12.28 11.86
N PHE A 26 0.90 -11.68 12.73
CA PHE A 26 0.67 -10.32 13.22
C PHE A 26 0.66 -9.30 12.07
N GLY A 27 1.63 -9.39 11.15
CA GLY A 27 1.67 -8.52 9.98
C GLY A 27 0.40 -8.61 9.14
N ILE A 28 -0.09 -9.82 8.88
CA ILE A 28 -1.34 -10.05 8.12
C ILE A 28 -2.54 -9.50 8.88
N CYS A 29 -2.65 -9.77 10.19
CA CYS A 29 -3.76 -9.27 11.00
C CYS A 29 -3.84 -7.74 11.01
N ILE A 30 -2.71 -7.06 11.19
CA ILE A 30 -2.62 -5.59 11.17
C ILE A 30 -3.00 -5.04 9.80
N LEU A 31 -2.48 -5.64 8.73
CA LEU A 31 -2.78 -5.23 7.36
C LEU A 31 -4.28 -5.35 7.06
N VAL A 32 -4.89 -6.48 7.38
CA VAL A 32 -6.32 -6.74 7.17
C VAL A 32 -7.17 -5.79 8.00
N PHE A 33 -6.83 -5.61 9.29
CA PHE A 33 -7.56 -4.70 10.17
C PHE A 33 -7.50 -3.25 9.68
N SER A 34 -6.30 -2.77 9.31
CA SER A 34 -6.12 -1.44 8.74
C SER A 34 -6.90 -1.27 7.43
N ALA A 35 -6.85 -2.26 6.53
CA ALA A 35 -7.59 -2.23 5.28
C ALA A 35 -9.10 -2.16 5.48
N ILE A 36 -9.67 -3.01 6.36
CA ILE A 36 -11.10 -3.00 6.68
C ILE A 36 -11.50 -1.66 7.28
N LYS A 37 -10.75 -1.18 8.28
CA LYS A 37 -11.03 0.10 8.94
C LYS A 37 -10.99 1.26 7.94
N SER A 38 -9.97 1.31 7.08
CA SER A 38 -9.85 2.31 6.04
C SER A 38 -10.97 2.22 4.99
N PHE A 39 -11.43 1.02 4.64
CA PHE A 39 -12.55 0.83 3.71
C PHE A 39 -13.87 1.35 4.29
N VAL A 40 -14.16 1.04 5.56
CA VAL A 40 -15.35 1.55 6.26
C VAL A 40 -15.32 3.08 6.37
N PHE A 41 -14.16 3.65 6.72
CA PHE A 41 -13.99 5.09 6.82
C PHE A 41 -14.09 5.79 5.45
N TRP A 42 -13.66 5.14 4.37
CA TRP A 42 -13.71 5.69 3.02
C TRP A 42 -15.14 5.91 2.54
N ILE A 43 -16.03 4.99 2.89
CA ILE A 43 -17.47 5.14 2.70
C ILE A 43 -18.05 6.34 3.46
N ARG A 44 -17.42 6.75 4.56
CA ARG A 44 -17.83 7.92 5.39
C ARG A 44 -17.20 9.25 4.94
N ARG A 45 -16.46 9.28 3.83
CA ARG A 45 -15.94 10.50 3.17
C ARG A 45 -14.98 11.35 4.01
N ASP A 46 -14.18 10.72 4.86
CA ASP A 46 -13.17 11.39 5.70
C ASP A 46 -11.79 11.43 4.99
N ASP A 47 -11.08 12.55 5.06
CA ASP A 47 -9.77 12.69 4.38
C ASP A 47 -8.61 12.06 5.18
N SER A 48 -8.83 11.68 6.45
CA SER A 48 -7.83 11.13 7.38
C SER A 48 -7.33 9.71 7.04
N ILE A 49 -7.90 9.10 6.01
CA ILE A 49 -7.82 7.65 5.73
C ILE A 49 -6.48 7.24 5.17
N ARG A 50 -5.89 8.09 4.32
CA ARG A 50 -4.63 7.77 3.64
C ARG A 50 -3.48 7.63 4.65
N LEU A 51 -3.50 8.43 5.73
CA LEU A 51 -2.49 8.37 6.77
C LEU A 51 -2.63 7.08 7.61
N GLN A 52 -3.84 6.73 8.05
CA GLN A 52 -4.07 5.49 8.81
C GLN A 52 -3.76 4.22 8.01
N LEU A 53 -4.09 4.23 6.71
CA LEU A 53 -3.77 3.12 5.81
C LEU A 53 -2.26 3.00 5.59
N ALA A 54 -1.57 4.12 5.34
CA ALA A 54 -0.12 4.13 5.15
C ALA A 54 0.63 3.62 6.40
N GLN A 55 0.19 4.04 7.59
CA GLN A 55 0.74 3.57 8.85
C GLN A 55 0.51 2.06 9.06
N GLY A 56 -0.70 1.56 8.79
CA GLY A 56 -1.00 0.14 8.91
C GLY A 56 -0.22 -0.74 7.93
N ILE A 57 -0.04 -0.27 6.70
CA ILE A 57 0.81 -0.95 5.70
C ILE A 57 2.27 -0.95 6.14
N ALA A 58 2.81 0.19 6.61
CA ALA A 58 4.18 0.28 7.08
C ALA A 58 4.45 -0.69 8.24
N LEU A 59 3.55 -0.71 9.24
CA LEU A 59 3.67 -1.60 10.38
C LEU A 59 3.59 -3.09 9.98
N ALA A 60 2.67 -3.44 9.08
CA ALA A 60 2.58 -4.81 8.58
C ALA A 60 3.84 -5.25 7.82
N LEU A 61 4.47 -4.33 7.09
CA LEU A 61 5.72 -4.57 6.39
C LEU A 61 6.91 -4.73 7.34
N GLU A 62 6.96 -3.97 8.43
CA GLU A 62 7.98 -4.13 9.48
C GLU A 62 7.91 -5.53 10.12
N PHE A 63 6.71 -6.02 10.44
CA PHE A 63 6.53 -7.39 10.95
C PHE A 63 6.91 -8.48 9.93
N LYS A 64 6.54 -8.28 8.66
CA LYS A 64 6.95 -9.15 7.54
C LYS A 64 8.47 -9.21 7.38
N LEU A 65 9.14 -8.06 7.45
CA LEU A 65 10.59 -7.97 7.37
C LEU A 65 11.25 -8.65 8.57
N GLY A 66 10.72 -8.46 9.78
CA GLY A 66 11.20 -9.13 10.99
C GLY A 66 11.16 -10.66 10.88
N GLY A 67 10.06 -11.22 10.38
CA GLY A 67 9.93 -12.66 10.16
C GLY A 67 10.93 -13.22 9.14
N GLU A 68 11.20 -12.47 8.07
CA GLU A 68 12.20 -12.80 7.06
C GLU A 68 13.63 -12.79 7.66
N VAL A 69 13.97 -11.74 8.42
CA VAL A 69 15.26 -11.62 9.12
C VAL A 69 15.48 -12.81 10.05
N LEU A 70 14.48 -13.18 10.87
CA LEU A 70 14.58 -14.34 11.77
C LEU A 70 14.90 -15.63 11.00
N ARG A 71 14.25 -15.87 9.85
CA ARG A 71 14.51 -17.04 9.00
C ARG A 71 15.94 -17.05 8.47
N THR A 72 16.47 -15.90 8.05
CA THR A 72 17.85 -15.79 7.54
C THR A 72 18.94 -16.01 8.60
N VAL A 73 18.63 -15.79 9.88
CA VAL A 73 19.58 -16.01 10.99
C VAL A 73 19.89 -17.50 11.19
N VAL A 74 18.93 -18.38 10.89
CA VAL A 74 19.04 -19.83 11.12
C VAL A 74 19.30 -20.62 9.86
N VAL A 75 18.57 -20.31 8.78
CA VAL A 75 18.68 -21.00 7.51
C VAL A 75 19.50 -20.13 6.57
N ARG A 76 20.82 -20.33 6.59
CA ARG A 76 21.76 -19.71 5.64
C ARG A 76 21.83 -20.46 4.32
N GLU A 77 20.78 -21.19 3.94
CA GLU A 77 20.74 -21.89 2.66
C GLU A 77 20.47 -20.88 1.54
N TRP A 78 21.49 -20.65 0.73
CA TRP A 78 21.50 -19.66 -0.36
C TRP A 78 20.34 -19.82 -1.36
N ALA A 79 19.85 -21.05 -1.56
CA ALA A 79 18.76 -21.34 -2.50
C ALA A 79 17.39 -20.87 -1.98
N GLU A 80 17.08 -21.13 -0.71
CA GLU A 80 15.81 -20.72 -0.10
C GLU A 80 15.72 -19.20 0.07
N LEU A 81 16.84 -18.58 0.48
CA LEU A 81 17.00 -17.13 0.56
C LEU A 81 16.81 -16.45 -0.81
N GLY A 82 17.32 -17.06 -1.88
CA GLY A 82 17.17 -16.55 -3.24
C GLY A 82 15.72 -16.52 -3.72
N ILE A 83 14.95 -17.57 -3.43
CA ILE A 83 13.53 -17.67 -3.82
C ILE A 83 12.68 -16.67 -3.02
N LEU A 84 12.90 -16.59 -1.71
CA LEU A 84 12.19 -15.63 -0.85
C LEU A 84 12.49 -14.18 -1.26
N GLY A 85 13.76 -13.87 -1.48
CA GLY A 85 14.20 -12.57 -1.99
C GLY A 85 13.56 -12.23 -3.34
N ALA A 86 13.48 -13.19 -4.27
CA ALA A 86 12.82 -13.01 -5.56
C ALA A 86 11.32 -12.71 -5.41
N ILE A 87 10.61 -13.41 -4.52
CA ILE A 87 9.18 -13.18 -4.27
C ILE A 87 8.94 -11.79 -3.67
N ILE A 88 9.77 -11.37 -2.72
CA ILE A 88 9.68 -10.03 -2.08
C ILE A 88 9.96 -8.93 -3.12
N LEU A 89 11.02 -9.08 -3.92
CA LEU A 89 11.38 -8.16 -4.98
C LEU A 89 10.24 -8.00 -6.00
N LEU A 90 9.70 -9.14 -6.46
CA LEU A 90 8.64 -9.17 -7.46
C LEU A 90 7.35 -8.52 -6.93
N ARG A 91 7.01 -8.75 -5.65
CA ARG A 91 5.90 -8.06 -4.96
C ARG A 91 6.13 -6.56 -4.88
N ALA A 92 7.35 -6.11 -4.55
CA ALA A 92 7.68 -4.68 -4.47
C ALA A 92 7.55 -4.01 -5.84
N THR A 93 8.07 -4.64 -6.90
CA THR A 93 7.98 -4.13 -8.27
C THR A 93 6.54 -4.01 -8.77
N LEU A 94 5.72 -5.06 -8.61
CA LEU A 94 4.29 -5.05 -8.98
C LEU A 94 3.51 -3.97 -8.22
N THR A 95 3.72 -3.88 -6.90
CA THR A 95 3.03 -2.88 -6.07
C THR A 95 3.45 -1.46 -6.43
N PHE A 96 4.74 -1.24 -6.73
CA PHE A 96 5.26 0.05 -7.17
C PHE A 96 4.71 0.46 -8.54
N LEU A 97 4.62 -0.47 -9.50
CA LEU A 97 4.02 -0.25 -10.81
C LEU A 97 2.58 0.23 -10.68
N ILE A 98 1.76 -0.47 -9.89
CA ILE A 98 0.36 -0.09 -9.66
C ILE A 98 0.25 1.29 -9.01
N HIS A 99 1.08 1.59 -8.01
CA HIS A 99 1.08 2.91 -7.37
C HIS A 99 1.45 4.04 -8.33
N TRP A 100 2.40 3.77 -9.23
CA TRP A 100 2.84 4.73 -10.24
C TRP A 100 1.77 4.98 -11.30
N GLU A 101 1.09 3.93 -11.76
CA GLU A 101 -0.03 4.01 -12.71
C GLU A 101 -1.17 4.87 -12.14
N ILE A 102 -1.59 4.60 -10.90
CA ILE A 102 -2.64 5.38 -10.21
C ILE A 102 -2.25 6.86 -10.07
N LYS A 103 -0.97 7.15 -9.79
CA LYS A 103 -0.48 8.54 -9.69
C LYS A 103 -0.51 9.25 -11.04
N ASN A 104 -0.24 8.52 -12.12
CA ASN A 104 -0.21 9.06 -13.47
C ASN A 104 -1.64 9.36 -13.99
N GLU A 105 -2.58 8.47 -13.75
CA GLU A 105 -4.00 8.68 -14.11
C GLU A 105 -4.60 9.90 -13.41
N LYS A 106 -4.30 10.11 -12.12
CA LYS A 106 -4.74 11.30 -11.38
C LYS A 106 -4.22 12.61 -11.97
N LYS A 107 -2.98 12.61 -12.50
CA LYS A 107 -2.42 13.79 -13.20
C LYS A 107 -3.07 14.02 -14.57
N ALA A 108 -3.44 12.96 -15.28
CA ALA A 108 -4.07 13.06 -16.60
C ALA A 108 -5.52 13.59 -16.55
N LEU A 109 -6.21 13.46 -15.42
CA LEU A 109 -7.57 13.99 -15.20
C LEU A 109 -7.61 15.49 -14.82
N ALA A 110 -6.55 16.04 -14.23
CA ALA A 110 -6.47 17.45 -13.85
C ALA A 110 -6.65 18.47 -15.01
N PRO A 111 -6.12 18.29 -16.23
CA PRO A 111 -6.26 19.28 -17.30
C PRO A 111 -7.67 19.34 -17.94
N LYS A 112 -8.55 18.35 -17.71
CA LYS A 112 -9.92 18.37 -18.28
C LYS A 112 -10.86 19.34 -17.55
N LEU A 113 -10.60 19.63 -16.27
CA LEU A 113 -11.36 20.61 -15.48
C LEU A 113 -10.97 22.05 -15.82
N ALA A 114 -9.69 22.31 -16.11
CA ALA A 114 -9.19 23.63 -16.48
C ALA A 114 -9.75 24.11 -17.84
N LYS A 115 -9.81 23.22 -18.85
CA LYS A 115 -10.38 23.57 -20.16
C LYS A 115 -11.90 23.83 -20.12
N LYS A 116 -12.63 23.21 -19.18
CA LYS A 116 -14.07 23.43 -19.02
C LYS A 116 -14.36 24.80 -18.39
N ALA A 117 -13.55 25.22 -17.42
CA ALA A 117 -13.65 26.53 -16.78
C ALA A 117 -13.24 27.71 -17.70
N GLU A 118 -12.31 27.50 -18.64
CA GLU A 118 -11.96 28.52 -19.65
C GLU A 118 -13.01 28.64 -20.77
N ALA A 119 -13.70 27.55 -21.12
CA ALA A 119 -14.79 27.57 -22.10
C ALA A 119 -16.02 28.31 -21.54
N GLU A 120 -16.32 28.15 -20.25
CA GLU A 120 -17.45 28.81 -19.56
C GLU A 120 -17.21 30.32 -19.32
N LYS A 121 -15.95 30.78 -19.31
CA LYS A 121 -15.60 32.22 -19.25
C LYS A 121 -15.60 32.93 -20.61
N LYS A 122 -15.72 32.19 -21.72
CA LYS A 122 -15.62 32.72 -23.10
C LYS A 122 -16.96 32.92 -23.81
N GLU A 123 -18.10 32.74 -23.13
CA GLU A 123 -19.39 33.28 -23.59
C GLU A 123 -19.63 34.64 -22.91
N PRO A 124 -19.15 35.76 -23.50
CA PRO A 124 -19.53 37.10 -23.05
C PRO A 124 -20.94 37.43 -23.57
N ASP A 125 -21.67 38.20 -22.78
CA ASP A 125 -22.78 39.07 -23.16
C ASP A 125 -23.45 38.81 -24.52
N LYS A 126 -24.63 38.19 -24.46
CA LYS A 126 -25.74 38.66 -25.29
C LYS A 126 -26.71 39.41 -24.40
N GLU A 127 -26.41 40.69 -24.21
CA GLU A 127 -27.39 41.69 -23.83
C GLU A 127 -28.49 41.69 -24.92
N PRO A 128 -29.77 41.38 -24.61
CA PRO A 128 -30.83 41.63 -25.56
C PRO A 128 -31.09 43.14 -25.55
N ASP A 129 -30.70 43.72 -26.68
CA ASP A 129 -30.93 45.09 -27.10
C ASP A 129 -32.36 45.57 -26.79
N LYS A 130 -32.45 46.84 -26.44
CA LYS A 130 -33.68 47.59 -26.15
C LYS A 130 -34.57 47.61 -27.38
N GLU A 131 -35.90 47.58 -27.23
CA GLU A 131 -36.82 48.22 -28.17
C GLU A 131 -38.23 48.43 -27.54
N PRO A 132 -39.06 49.35 -28.05
CA PRO A 132 -39.34 50.60 -27.36
C PRO A 132 -40.83 50.79 -27.02
N VAL A 133 -41.10 51.51 -25.91
CA VAL A 133 -42.27 52.37 -25.59
C VAL A 133 -43.67 51.76 -25.89
N ASN A 134 -44.74 52.30 -25.33
CA ASN A 134 -46.10 52.41 -25.90
C ASN A 134 -47.16 52.31 -24.78
N GLU A 135 -47.84 53.44 -24.62
CA GLU A 135 -49.09 53.78 -23.90
C GLU A 135 -49.14 53.74 -22.37
#